data_AF-A0A920NZN8-F1
#
_entry.id   AF-A0A920NZN8-F1
#
_cell.length_a   1.000
_cell.length_b   1.000
_cell.length_c   1.000
_cell.angle_alpha   90.00
_cell.angle_beta   90.00
_cell.angle_gamma   90.00
#
_symmetry.space_group_name_H-M   'P 1'
#
loop_
_entity.id
_entity.type
_entity.pdbx_description
1 polymer ?
#
loop_
_entity_poly.entity_id
_entity_poly.type
_entity_poly.pdbx_seq_one_letter_code
_entity_poly.pdbx_strand_id
1 'polypeptide(L)'
;MLKWEKKIVKEERTLPYSLRYEIQYDKKDLLEFSQKIESIPGVEILSMGKSLEVIKDLGNAKMVCDRYNLDKLVGTHAIGHARMATESGVDIKSAPPFLGLSF
;
A
#
# COMPACT_ATOMS: atom_id res chain seq x y z
N MET A 1 9.09 -13.52 -13.35
CA MET A 1 8.26 -14.27 -12.37
C MET A 1 9.17 -14.63 -11.21
N LEU A 2 9.07 -13.92 -10.08
CA LEU A 2 9.92 -14.15 -8.91
C LEU A 2 9.47 -15.43 -8.22
N LYS A 3 10.27 -16.51 -8.32
CA LYS A 3 10.06 -17.72 -7.51
C LYS A 3 10.51 -17.44 -6.09
N TRP A 4 9.58 -17.29 -5.17
CA TRP A 4 9.83 -17.26 -3.73
C TRP A 4 9.10 -18.43 -3.08
N GLU A 5 9.75 -19.11 -2.14
CA GLU A 5 9.16 -20.18 -1.34
C GLU A 5 8.20 -19.66 -0.25
N LYS A 6 7.83 -18.37 -0.30
CA LYS A 6 6.84 -17.77 0.60
C LYS A 6 5.45 -17.94 0.02
N LYS A 7 4.57 -18.54 0.80
CA LYS A 7 3.19 -18.82 0.39
C LYS A 7 2.41 -17.51 0.32
N ILE A 8 2.07 -17.08 -0.90
CA ILE A 8 1.01 -16.10 -1.11
C ILE A 8 -0.28 -16.75 -0.63
N VAL A 9 -0.89 -16.14 0.39
CA VAL A 9 -2.15 -16.59 0.99
C VAL A 9 -3.32 -16.02 0.19
N LYS A 10 -3.20 -14.77 -0.23
CA LYS A 10 -4.20 -14.07 -1.03
C LYS A 10 -3.53 -13.10 -2.00
N GLU A 11 -4.03 -13.05 -3.21
CA GLU A 11 -3.69 -12.04 -4.22
C GLU A 11 -4.98 -11.40 -4.72
N GLU A 12 -5.03 -10.08 -4.72
CA GLU A 12 -6.18 -9.31 -5.15
C GLU A 12 -5.73 -8.08 -5.93
N ARG A 13 -6.24 -7.92 -7.15
CA ARG A 13 -6.08 -6.68 -7.92
C ARG A 13 -7.24 -5.76 -7.58
N THR A 14 -7.01 -4.82 -6.67
CA THR A 14 -8.04 -3.87 -6.21
C THR A 14 -8.33 -2.80 -7.26
N LEU A 15 -7.31 -2.40 -8.04
CA LEU A 15 -7.41 -1.44 -9.15
C LEU A 15 -6.48 -1.85 -10.30
N PRO A 16 -6.62 -1.28 -11.52
CA PRO A 16 -5.72 -1.60 -12.64
C PRO A 16 -4.23 -1.41 -12.31
N TYR A 17 -3.91 -0.53 -11.36
CA TYR A 17 -2.56 -0.19 -10.92
C TYR A 17 -2.29 -0.51 -9.43
N SER A 18 -3.22 -1.18 -8.73
CA SER A 18 -3.08 -1.50 -7.31
C SER A 18 -3.26 -3.00 -7.08
N LEU A 19 -2.24 -3.59 -6.46
CA LEU A 19 -2.19 -5.01 -6.10
C LEU A 19 -2.09 -5.12 -4.58
N ARG A 20 -2.90 -6.00 -4.00
CA ARG A 20 -2.90 -6.36 -2.58
C ARG A 20 -2.49 -7.82 -2.45
N TYR A 21 -1.47 -8.06 -1.63
CA TYR A 21 -0.97 -9.38 -1.33
C TYR A 21 -1.04 -9.65 0.17
N GLU A 22 -1.57 -10.81 0.55
CA GLU A 22 -1.38 -11.38 1.87
C GLU A 22 -0.36 -12.50 1.75
N ILE A 23 0.76 -12.36 2.45
CA ILE A 23 1.88 -13.29 2.35
C ILE A 23 2.22 -13.85 3.72
N GLN A 24 2.58 -15.13 3.76
CA GLN A 24 3.21 -15.72 4.93
C GLN A 24 4.72 -15.49 4.85
N TYR A 25 5.31 -14.90 5.89
CA TYR A 25 6.73 -14.56 5.91
C TYR A 25 7.34 -14.70 7.32
N ASP A 26 8.64 -14.98 7.37
CA ASP A 26 9.44 -14.93 8.60
C ASP A 26 10.00 -13.52 8.85
N LYS A 27 9.97 -13.07 10.12
CA LYS A 27 10.33 -11.69 10.51
C LYS A 27 11.73 -11.25 10.05
N LYS A 28 12.68 -12.19 9.92
CA LYS A 28 14.08 -11.90 9.56
C LYS A 28 14.24 -11.40 8.12
N ASP A 29 13.23 -11.55 7.28
CA ASP A 29 13.36 -11.37 5.83
C ASP A 29 12.57 -10.16 5.30
N LEU A 30 11.95 -9.36 6.16
CA LEU A 30 11.06 -8.27 5.71
C LEU A 30 11.80 -7.19 4.93
N LEU A 31 12.98 -6.80 5.42
CA LEU A 31 13.80 -5.78 4.78
C LEU A 31 14.20 -6.23 3.37
N GLU A 32 14.82 -7.40 3.25
CA GLU A 32 15.24 -7.97 1.97
C GLU A 32 14.04 -8.16 1.02
N PHE A 33 12.91 -8.63 1.55
CA PHE A 33 11.68 -8.75 0.78
C PHE A 33 11.23 -7.41 0.22
N SER A 34 11.13 -6.38 1.06
CA SER A 34 10.72 -5.04 0.62
C SER A 34 11.66 -4.46 -0.43
N GLN A 35 12.98 -4.54 -0.19
CA GLN A 35 14.00 -4.04 -1.12
C GLN A 35 13.92 -4.71 -2.49
N LYS A 36 13.63 -6.00 -2.54
CA LYS A 36 13.55 -6.75 -3.79
C LYS A 36 12.20 -6.60 -4.51
N ILE A 37 11.14 -6.20 -3.81
CA ILE A 37 9.91 -5.74 -4.47
C ILE A 37 10.11 -4.33 -5.04
N GLU A 38 10.72 -3.42 -4.27
CA GLU A 38 11.00 -2.05 -4.72
C GLU A 38 12.08 -1.98 -5.81
N SER A 39 12.92 -3.01 -5.95
CA SER A 39 13.88 -3.09 -7.06
C SER A 39 13.24 -3.38 -8.42
N ILE A 40 11.95 -3.75 -8.45
CA ILE A 40 11.21 -3.98 -9.70
C ILE A 40 10.81 -2.62 -10.28
N PRO A 41 11.25 -2.27 -11.51
CA PRO A 41 10.91 -0.99 -12.11
C PRO A 41 9.39 -0.78 -12.22
N GLY A 42 8.92 0.35 -11.71
CA GLY A 42 7.50 0.72 -11.75
C GLY A 42 6.64 0.10 -10.64
N VAL A 43 7.23 -0.63 -9.70
CA VAL A 43 6.54 -1.15 -8.51
C VAL A 43 6.92 -0.34 -7.29
N GLU A 44 5.92 -0.04 -6.45
CA GLU A 44 6.09 0.74 -5.23
C GLU A 44 5.28 0.10 -4.10
N ILE A 45 5.88 0.02 -2.92
CA ILE A 45 5.17 -0.44 -1.72
C ILE A 45 4.49 0.76 -1.06
N LEU A 46 3.17 0.89 -1.25
CA LEU A 46 2.39 1.95 -0.60
C LEU A 46 2.04 1.64 0.87
N SER A 47 1.96 0.35 1.19
CA SER A 47 1.58 -0.16 2.51
C SER A 47 2.16 -1.55 2.71
N MET A 48 2.78 -1.77 3.88
CA MET A 48 3.20 -3.10 4.32
C MET A 48 3.16 -3.15 5.84
N GLY A 49 2.42 -4.11 6.40
CA GLY A 49 2.24 -4.22 7.84
C GLY A 49 1.41 -5.44 8.22
N LYS A 50 1.41 -5.76 9.53
CA LYS A 50 0.55 -6.82 10.10
C LYS A 50 -0.76 -6.28 10.69
N SER A 51 -0.72 -5.06 11.23
CA SER A 51 -1.80 -4.45 12.00
C SER A 51 -2.17 -3.05 11.53
N LEU A 52 -1.53 -2.60 10.44
CA LEU A 52 -1.74 -1.29 9.84
C LEU A 52 -1.79 -1.47 8.33
N GLU A 53 -2.76 -0.80 7.70
CA GLU A 53 -2.86 -0.67 6.25
C GLU A 53 -2.92 0.82 5.91
N VAL A 54 -2.06 1.26 4.99
CA VAL A 54 -2.07 2.62 4.44
C VAL A 54 -2.78 2.60 3.10
N ILE A 55 -3.87 3.34 3.00
CA ILE A 55 -4.61 3.53 1.74
C ILE A 55 -4.52 5.00 1.35
N LYS A 56 -4.00 5.26 0.16
CA LYS A 56 -3.84 6.60 -0.39
C LYS A 56 -4.00 6.56 -1.90
N ASP A 57 -4.65 7.58 -2.46
CA ASP A 57 -4.87 7.72 -3.89
C ASP A 57 -5.23 9.18 -4.21
N LEU A 58 -5.30 9.50 -5.51
CA LEU A 58 -5.72 10.80 -6.03
C LEU A 58 -7.24 10.91 -6.11
N GLY A 59 -7.70 12.11 -5.80
CA GLY A 59 -9.11 12.50 -5.82
C GLY A 59 -9.54 13.08 -4.49
N ASN A 60 -10.81 13.48 -4.41
CA ASN A 60 -11.39 13.88 -3.12
C ASN A 60 -11.60 12.66 -2.21
N ALA A 61 -11.80 12.92 -0.92
CA ALA A 61 -11.96 11.87 0.09
C ALA A 61 -13.09 10.88 -0.25
N LYS A 62 -14.23 11.35 -0.78
CA LYS A 62 -15.35 10.48 -1.14
C LYS A 62 -14.95 9.48 -2.24
N MET A 63 -14.27 9.96 -3.28
CA MET A 63 -13.81 9.10 -4.37
C MET A 63 -12.85 8.02 -3.88
N VAL A 64 -11.95 8.36 -2.96
CA VAL A 64 -11.02 7.39 -2.36
C VAL A 64 -11.77 6.39 -1.47
N CYS A 65 -12.70 6.86 -0.65
CA CYS A 65 -13.54 6.00 0.19
C CYS A 65 -14.30 4.96 -0.65
N ASP A 66 -14.99 5.41 -1.71
CA ASP A 66 -15.77 4.53 -2.58
C ASP A 66 -14.87 3.54 -3.33
N ARG A 67 -13.73 4.01 -3.87
CA ARG A 67 -12.80 3.21 -4.69
C ARG A 67 -12.21 2.03 -3.93
N TYR A 68 -11.95 2.20 -2.64
CA TYR A 68 -11.36 1.17 -1.78
C TYR A 68 -12.36 0.51 -0.82
N ASN A 69 -13.66 0.83 -0.94
CA ASN A 69 -14.71 0.38 -0.01
C ASN A 69 -14.31 0.58 1.47
N LEU A 70 -13.80 1.77 1.80
CA LEU A 70 -13.29 2.06 3.15
C LEU A 70 -14.40 1.97 4.22
N ASP A 71 -15.66 2.12 3.83
CA ASP A 71 -16.85 1.94 4.67
C ASP A 71 -17.01 0.50 5.20
N LYS A 72 -16.37 -0.48 4.54
CA LYS A 72 -16.39 -1.89 4.94
C LYS A 72 -15.17 -2.31 5.75
N LEU A 73 -14.18 -1.42 5.91
CA LEU A 73 -12.99 -1.72 6.69
C LEU A 73 -13.30 -1.68 8.18
N VAL A 74 -12.79 -2.68 8.90
CA VAL A 74 -12.93 -2.80 10.35
C VAL A 74 -11.56 -2.57 10.99
N GLY A 75 -11.48 -1.59 11.88
CA GLY A 75 -10.28 -1.26 12.64
C GLY A 75 -10.64 -0.56 13.93
N THR A 76 -9.68 -0.42 14.84
CA THR A 76 -9.91 0.25 16.13
C THR A 76 -9.78 1.77 16.02
N HIS A 77 -8.93 2.25 15.11
CA HIS A 77 -8.62 3.66 14.90
C HIS A 77 -8.35 3.90 13.41
N ALA A 78 -8.61 5.13 12.95
CA ALA A 78 -8.27 5.58 11.61
C ALA A 78 -7.69 6.99 11.65
N ILE A 79 -6.76 7.28 10.73
CA ILE A 79 -6.16 8.60 10.54
C ILE A 79 -6.32 8.96 9.06
N GLY A 80 -6.92 10.12 8.79
CA GLY A 80 -7.12 10.62 7.43
C GLY A 80 -6.31 11.89 7.18
N HIS A 81 -5.82 12.05 5.95
CA HIS A 81 -5.15 13.27 5.50
C HIS A 81 -5.59 13.62 4.08
N ALA A 82 -5.97 14.87 3.85
CA ALA A 82 -6.21 15.42 2.52
C ALA A 82 -5.09 16.39 2.19
N ARG A 83 -4.37 16.15 1.08
CA ARG A 83 -3.32 17.05 0.58
C ARG A 83 -3.88 17.84 -0.61
N MET A 84 -3.64 19.15 -0.61
CA MET A 84 -3.74 19.96 -1.82
C MET A 84 -2.34 20.14 -2.39
N ALA A 85 -2.22 20.08 -3.72
CA ALA A 85 -0.97 20.31 -4.41
C ALA A 85 -1.16 21.46 -5.41
N THR A 86 -0.24 22.42 -5.42
CA THR A 86 -0.19 23.52 -6.40
C THR A 86 0.64 23.15 -7.63
N GLU A 87 1.20 21.94 -7.66
CA GLU A 87 1.99 21.39 -8.76
C GLU A 87 1.10 20.67 -9.77
N SER A 88 1.50 20.69 -11.05
CA SER A 88 0.75 20.07 -12.15
C SER A 88 0.92 18.55 -12.23
N GLY A 89 2.04 18.04 -11.71
CA GLY A 89 2.31 16.60 -11.61
C GLY A 89 2.00 16.10 -10.21
N VAL A 90 0.78 15.58 -10.00
CA VAL A 90 0.40 14.99 -8.72
C VAL A 90 0.65 13.49 -8.76
N ASP A 91 1.46 12.98 -7.83
CA ASP A 91 1.72 11.57 -7.68
C ASP A 91 1.13 11.00 -6.36
N ILE A 92 0.84 9.70 -6.36
CA ILE A 92 0.35 8.99 -5.17
C ILE A 92 1.49 8.77 -4.15
N LYS A 93 2.74 8.75 -4.63
CA LYS A 93 3.92 8.37 -3.82
C LYS A 93 4.23 9.41 -2.75
N SER A 94 4.24 10.68 -3.14
CA SER A 94 4.47 11.85 -2.29
C SER A 94 3.24 12.26 -1.47
N ALA A 95 2.10 11.59 -1.65
CA ALA A 95 0.92 11.85 -0.84
C ALA A 95 1.06 11.20 0.56
N PRO A 96 0.82 11.94 1.64
CA PRO A 96 0.65 11.37 2.98
C PRO A 96 -0.68 10.59 3.09
N PRO A 97 -0.82 9.65 4.05
CA PRO A 97 0.18 9.27 5.06
C PRO A 97 1.35 8.47 4.47
N PHE A 98 2.55 8.68 5.03
CA PHE A 98 3.74 7.95 4.65
C PHE A 98 3.84 6.64 5.46
N LEU A 99 4.30 5.59 4.80
CA LEU A 99 4.71 4.37 5.48
C LEU A 99 6.05 4.63 6.16
N GLY A 100 6.08 4.60 7.50
CA GLY A 100 7.32 4.60 8.26
C GLY A 100 7.95 3.22 8.21
N LEU A 101 8.79 2.96 7.21
CA LEU A 101 9.60 1.74 7.15
C LEU A 101 10.76 1.87 8.14
N SER A 102 10.50 1.55 9.42
CA SER A 102 11.54 1.29 10.41
C SER A 102 11.75 -0.22 10.46
N PHE A 103 12.70 -0.72 9.68
CA PHE A 103 13.20 -2.07 9.80
C PHE A 103 14.41 -2.09 10.74
#